data_AF-A0A2V9EME4-F1
#
_entry.id   AF-A0A2V9EME4-F1
#
_cell.length_a   1.000
_cell.length_b   1.000
_cell.length_c   1.000
_cell.angle_alpha   90.00
_cell.angle_beta   90.00
_cell.angle_gamma   90.00
#
_symmetry.space_group_name_H-M   'P 1'
#
loop_
_entity.id
_entity.type
_entity.pdbx_description
1 polymer ?
#
loop_
_entity_poly.entity_id
_entity_poly.type
_entity_poly.pdbx_seq_one_letter_code
_entity_poly.pdbx_strand_id
1 'polypeptide(L)'
;MSKQKPLLVVIAGPMGAGKTTFYEAHLKEAFPTLIPPISHQRETALREQRSFAVEDLVVDTELVESARDAGYATKIVFISTEDPNLNIGRILIRMSRGGQSVPLNTIPESYEQSIKSLRETRKHADDLLVYDNTPHAKGHRLVARFIAGELVKVTQSLPEWLTGVFGRELTGQAQRQAKSLGRR
;
A
#
# COMPACT_ATOMS: atom_id res chain seq x y z
N MET A 1 -28.01 -5.89 -16.60
CA MET A 1 -26.57 -5.54 -16.60
C MET A 1 -26.16 -5.34 -15.15
N SER A 2 -25.22 -6.13 -14.62
CA SER A 2 -24.75 -5.93 -13.24
C SER A 2 -24.02 -4.59 -13.14
N LYS A 3 -24.50 -3.68 -12.28
CA LYS A 3 -23.83 -2.41 -12.01
C LYS A 3 -22.43 -2.73 -11.46
N GLN A 4 -21.39 -2.16 -12.05
CA GLN A 4 -20.02 -2.36 -11.59
C GLN A 4 -19.91 -1.85 -10.14
N LYS A 5 -19.37 -2.68 -9.23
CA LYS A 5 -19.17 -2.28 -7.83
C LYS A 5 -18.26 -1.06 -7.75
N PRO A 6 -18.56 -0.06 -6.90
CA PRO A 6 -17.64 1.04 -6.69
C PRO A 6 -16.35 0.54 -6.03
N LEU A 7 -15.25 1.25 -6.26
CA LEU A 7 -13.91 0.83 -5.83
C LEU A 7 -13.32 1.86 -4.86
N LEU A 8 -12.87 1.38 -3.70
CA LEU A 8 -12.01 2.12 -2.79
C LEU A 8 -10.56 1.67 -3.03
N VAL A 9 -9.69 2.62 -3.37
CA VAL A 9 -8.23 2.39 -3.42
C VAL A 9 -7.55 3.08 -2.25
N VAL A 10 -6.87 2.33 -1.40
CA VAL A 10 -6.06 2.87 -0.29
C VAL A 10 -4.58 2.75 -0.62
N ILE A 11 -3.84 3.84 -0.62
CA ILE A 11 -2.38 3.86 -0.79
C ILE A 11 -1.77 4.14 0.57
N ALA A 12 -1.13 3.13 1.17
CA ALA A 12 -0.62 3.19 2.55
C ALA A 12 0.89 2.90 2.63
N GLY A 13 1.52 3.29 3.73
CA GLY A 13 2.94 3.06 3.99
C GLY A 13 3.68 4.29 4.56
N PRO A 14 4.96 4.14 4.94
CA PRO A 14 5.71 5.20 5.58
C PRO A 14 5.80 6.49 4.76
N MET A 15 6.07 7.60 5.46
CA MET A 15 6.49 8.83 4.81
C MET A 15 7.78 8.57 4.01
N GLY A 16 7.91 9.14 2.81
CA GLY A 16 9.08 8.96 1.94
C GLY A 16 9.16 7.61 1.19
N ALA A 17 8.24 6.68 1.43
CA ALA A 17 8.21 5.38 0.74
C ALA A 17 7.84 5.48 -0.76
N GLY A 18 7.30 6.61 -1.22
CA GLY A 18 6.95 6.85 -2.63
C GLY A 18 5.49 6.60 -3.00
N LYS A 19 4.56 6.73 -2.04
CA LYS A 19 3.10 6.63 -2.25
C LYS A 19 2.59 7.60 -3.31
N THR A 20 2.88 8.89 -3.17
CA THR A 20 2.46 9.92 -4.13
C THR A 20 3.03 9.66 -5.53
N THR A 21 4.28 9.18 -5.62
CA THR A 21 4.88 8.80 -6.90
C THR A 21 4.13 7.65 -7.55
N PHE A 22 3.70 6.65 -6.78
CA PHE A 22 2.88 5.55 -7.29
C PHE A 22 1.52 6.04 -7.78
N TYR A 23 0.86 6.89 -6.98
CA TYR A 23 -0.42 7.49 -7.34
C TYR A 23 -0.34 8.22 -8.68
N GLU A 24 0.63 9.14 -8.81
CA GLU A 24 0.84 9.95 -10.01
C GLU A 24 1.08 9.07 -11.26
N ALA A 25 1.86 8.00 -11.12
CA ALA A 25 2.24 7.15 -12.24
C ALA A 25 1.16 6.13 -12.65
N HIS A 26 0.31 5.68 -11.72
CA HIS A 26 -0.54 4.51 -11.95
C HIS A 26 -2.04 4.71 -11.70
N LEU A 27 -2.42 5.73 -10.92
CA LEU A 27 -3.80 5.88 -10.44
C LEU A 27 -4.44 7.21 -10.81
N LYS A 28 -3.64 8.28 -11.01
CA LYS A 28 -4.15 9.63 -11.24
C LYS A 28 -5.10 9.76 -12.43
N GLU A 29 -4.89 8.98 -13.50
CA GLU A 29 -5.80 8.99 -14.65
C GLU A 29 -7.21 8.49 -14.29
N ALA A 30 -7.29 7.42 -13.49
CA ALA A 30 -8.55 6.83 -13.06
C ALA A 30 -9.16 7.52 -11.81
N PHE A 31 -8.31 8.08 -10.96
CA PHE A 31 -8.67 8.77 -9.73
C PHE A 31 -7.97 10.13 -9.71
N PRO A 32 -8.54 11.17 -10.35
CA PRO A 32 -7.87 12.47 -10.50
C PRO A 32 -7.58 13.20 -9.18
N THR A 33 -8.34 12.86 -8.13
CA THR A 33 -8.25 13.49 -6.81
C THR A 33 -8.22 12.42 -5.73
N LEU A 34 -7.23 12.52 -4.83
CA LEU A 34 -7.20 11.79 -3.57
C LEU A 34 -8.13 12.46 -2.56
N ILE A 35 -8.95 11.67 -1.87
CA ILE A 35 -9.75 12.17 -0.75
C ILE A 35 -8.86 12.18 0.51
N PRO A 36 -8.68 13.33 1.17
CA PRO A 36 -7.87 13.43 2.38
C PRO A 36 -8.50 12.63 3.55
N PRO A 37 -7.75 12.42 4.65
CA PRO A 37 -8.28 11.83 5.89
C PRO A 37 -9.21 12.78 6.65
N ILE A 38 -10.29 13.21 6.00
CA ILE A 38 -11.36 14.04 6.56
C ILE A 38 -12.64 13.22 6.51
N SER A 39 -13.15 12.83 7.70
CA SER A 39 -14.26 11.87 7.84
C SER A 39 -15.47 12.23 6.98
N HIS A 40 -15.93 13.48 7.04
CA HIS A 40 -17.09 13.93 6.27
C HIS A 40 -16.93 13.78 4.74
N GLN A 41 -15.71 13.95 4.21
CA GLN A 41 -15.46 13.78 2.77
C GLN A 41 -15.48 12.30 2.37
N ARG A 42 -14.91 11.42 3.21
CA ARG A 42 -14.92 9.96 3.01
C ARG A 42 -16.34 9.40 3.11
N GLU A 43 -17.10 9.80 4.12
CA GLU A 43 -18.52 9.45 4.29
C GLU A 43 -19.36 9.90 3.09
N THR A 44 -19.09 11.09 2.56
CA THR A 44 -19.78 11.61 1.37
C THR A 44 -19.49 10.74 0.15
N ALA A 45 -18.23 10.36 -0.09
CA ALA A 45 -17.89 9.46 -1.18
C ALA A 45 -18.60 8.09 -1.06
N LEU A 46 -18.62 7.52 0.15
CA LEU A 46 -19.32 6.27 0.45
C LEU A 46 -20.83 6.38 0.13
N ARG A 47 -21.48 7.43 0.63
CA ARG A 47 -22.91 7.71 0.42
C ARG A 47 -23.25 7.88 -1.06
N GLU A 48 -22.38 8.54 -1.82
CA GLU A 48 -22.55 8.78 -3.25
C GLU A 48 -22.27 7.55 -4.13
N GLN A 49 -21.78 6.45 -3.56
CA GLN A 49 -21.44 5.22 -4.29
C GLN A 49 -20.44 5.47 -5.43
N ARG A 50 -19.53 6.43 -5.22
CA ARG A 50 -18.54 6.85 -6.20
C ARG A 50 -17.19 6.24 -5.85
N SER A 51 -16.53 5.59 -6.81
CA SER A 51 -15.17 5.11 -6.63
C SER A 51 -14.21 6.25 -6.25
N PHE A 52 -13.32 6.00 -5.29
CA PHE A 52 -12.37 6.99 -4.79
C PHE A 52 -11.06 6.36 -4.33
N ALA A 53 -10.04 7.20 -4.23
CA ALA A 53 -8.73 6.81 -3.72
C ALA A 53 -8.33 7.70 -2.54
N VAL A 54 -7.58 7.14 -1.60
CA VAL A 54 -7.00 7.83 -0.45
C VAL A 54 -5.51 7.49 -0.34
N GLU A 55 -4.71 8.41 0.20
CA GLU A 55 -3.31 8.17 0.57
C GLU A 55 -3.14 8.46 2.06
N ASP A 56 -2.62 7.48 2.82
CA ASP A 56 -2.42 7.59 4.27
C ASP A 56 -1.10 6.95 4.72
N LEU A 57 -0.72 7.20 5.97
CA LEU A 57 0.40 6.52 6.61
C LEU A 57 0.07 5.05 6.89
N VAL A 58 -1.09 4.83 7.50
CA VAL A 58 -1.64 3.51 7.86
C VAL A 58 -2.96 3.31 7.15
N VAL A 59 -3.38 2.05 7.02
CA VAL A 59 -4.74 1.76 6.55
C VAL A 59 -5.72 2.02 7.68
N ASP A 60 -6.67 2.92 7.42
CA ASP A 60 -7.87 3.12 8.21
C ASP A 60 -8.82 1.92 7.99
N THR A 61 -8.81 0.97 8.93
CA THR A 61 -9.61 -0.25 8.82
C THR A 61 -11.11 0.03 8.91
N GLU A 62 -11.52 1.05 9.66
CA GLU A 62 -12.93 1.46 9.77
C GLU A 62 -13.46 1.97 8.43
N LEU A 63 -12.65 2.74 7.68
CA LEU A 63 -12.99 3.15 6.32
C LEU A 63 -13.15 1.93 5.39
N VAL A 64 -12.23 0.97 5.47
CA VAL A 64 -12.25 -0.22 4.62
C VAL A 64 -13.48 -1.08 4.91
N GLU A 65 -13.82 -1.26 6.17
CA GLU A 65 -15.03 -1.99 6.60
C GLU A 65 -16.30 -1.25 6.17
N SER A 66 -16.39 0.05 6.41
CA SER A 66 -17.51 0.89 5.98
C SER A 66 -17.71 0.84 4.46
N ALA A 67 -16.61 0.82 3.68
CA ALA A 67 -16.68 0.68 2.23
C ALA A 67 -17.22 -0.69 1.82
N ARG A 68 -16.74 -1.77 2.45
CA ARG A 68 -17.21 -3.13 2.20
C ARG A 68 -18.70 -3.27 2.51
N ASP A 69 -19.15 -2.75 3.65
CA ASP A 69 -20.56 -2.75 4.05
C ASP A 69 -21.44 -1.93 3.10
N ALA A 70 -20.87 -0.85 2.55
CA ALA A 70 -21.49 -0.05 1.49
C ALA A 70 -21.40 -0.68 0.08
N GLY A 71 -20.91 -1.91 -0.06
CA GLY A 71 -20.87 -2.67 -1.31
C GLY A 71 -19.66 -2.40 -2.21
N TYR A 72 -18.63 -1.71 -1.72
CA TYR A 72 -17.41 -1.45 -2.47
C TYR A 72 -16.55 -2.72 -2.61
N ALA A 73 -15.79 -2.79 -3.69
CA ALA A 73 -14.55 -3.57 -3.70
C ALA A 73 -13.44 -2.74 -3.05
N THR A 74 -12.55 -3.37 -2.28
CA THR A 74 -11.43 -2.69 -1.62
C THR A 74 -10.08 -3.15 -2.16
N LYS A 75 -9.26 -2.20 -2.62
CA LYS A 75 -7.90 -2.43 -3.09
C LYS A 75 -6.93 -1.64 -2.25
N ILE A 76 -5.97 -2.31 -1.65
CA ILE A 76 -4.95 -1.67 -0.83
C ILE A 76 -3.60 -1.83 -1.53
N VAL A 77 -2.91 -0.71 -1.69
CA VAL A 77 -1.53 -0.62 -2.19
C VAL A 77 -0.67 -0.19 -1.00
N PHE A 78 0.09 -1.12 -0.43
CA PHE A 78 1.04 -0.81 0.63
C PHE A 78 2.44 -0.67 0.06
N ILE A 79 3.13 0.43 0.33
CA ILE A 79 4.46 0.73 -0.22
C ILE A 79 5.43 1.00 0.92
N SER A 80 6.54 0.26 0.95
CA SER A 80 7.64 0.51 1.89
C SER A 80 9.01 0.44 1.21
N THR A 81 10.05 0.70 2.00
CA THR A 81 11.47 0.59 1.67
C THR A 81 12.16 -0.30 2.70
N GLU A 82 13.43 -0.64 2.50
CA GLU A 82 14.21 -1.44 3.45
C GLU A 82 14.59 -0.69 4.73
N ASP A 83 14.75 0.62 4.66
CA ASP A 83 15.29 1.44 5.75
C ASP A 83 14.60 2.82 5.81
N PRO A 84 14.10 3.28 6.98
CA PRO A 84 13.61 4.64 7.15
C PRO A 84 14.63 5.74 6.78
N ASN A 85 15.94 5.49 6.85
CA ASN A 85 16.96 6.46 6.44
C ASN A 85 16.88 6.79 4.94
N LEU A 86 16.52 5.82 4.11
CA LEU A 86 16.26 6.05 2.68
C LEU A 86 15.08 7.00 2.47
N ASN A 87 14.05 6.86 3.31
CA ASN A 87 12.88 7.73 3.27
C ASN A 87 13.23 9.15 3.71
N ILE A 88 14.05 9.30 4.75
CA ILE A 88 14.60 10.59 5.18
C ILE A 88 15.34 11.26 4.03
N GLY A 89 16.26 10.54 3.35
CA GLY A 89 17.00 11.06 2.20
C GLY A 89 16.08 11.54 1.07
N ARG A 90 15.03 10.77 0.75
CA ARG A 90 14.02 11.17 -0.26
C ARG A 90 13.25 12.42 0.14
N ILE A 91 12.85 12.52 1.41
CA ILE A 91 12.14 13.68 1.93
C ILE A 91 13.04 14.92 1.89
N LEU A 92 14.31 14.80 2.27
CA LEU A 92 15.30 15.89 2.17
C LEU A 92 15.48 16.40 0.73
N ILE A 93 15.60 15.49 -0.25
CA ILE A 93 15.67 15.86 -1.68
C ILE A 93 14.39 16.55 -2.14
N ARG A 94 13.22 16.09 -1.68
CA ARG A 94 11.94 16.72 -2.00
C ARG A 94 11.84 18.12 -1.38
N MET A 95 12.24 18.28 -0.13
CA MET A 95 12.23 19.55 0.60
C MET A 95 13.18 20.57 -0.05
N SER A 96 14.38 20.14 -0.47
CA SER A 96 15.32 21.02 -1.17
C SER A 96 14.81 21.50 -2.54
N ARG A 97 13.80 20.83 -3.09
CA ARG A 97 13.11 21.19 -4.34
C ARG A 97 11.78 21.93 -4.09
N GLY A 98 11.55 22.44 -2.88
CA GLY A 98 10.35 23.21 -2.53
C GLY A 98 9.12 22.38 -2.15
N GLY A 99 9.27 21.07 -1.96
CA GLY A 99 8.18 20.23 -1.46
C GLY A 99 7.92 20.40 0.04
N GLN A 100 6.84 19.81 0.52
CA GLN A 100 6.38 19.96 1.91
C GLN A 100 7.44 19.53 2.94
N SER A 101 7.65 20.41 3.93
CA SER A 101 8.50 20.17 5.09
C SER A 101 7.85 19.16 6.04
N VAL A 102 8.67 18.26 6.58
CA VAL A 102 8.27 17.26 7.56
C VAL A 102 9.36 17.17 8.63
N PRO A 103 9.03 17.09 9.93
CA PRO A 103 10.02 16.86 10.98
C PRO A 103 10.73 15.51 10.77
N LEU A 104 12.04 15.51 10.53
CA LEU A 104 12.76 14.27 10.17
C LEU A 104 12.77 13.23 11.29
N ASN A 105 12.64 13.67 12.54
CA ASN A 105 12.60 12.81 13.71
C ASN A 105 11.30 11.98 13.81
N THR A 106 10.24 12.32 13.08
CA THR A 106 8.99 11.52 13.07
C THR A 106 9.04 10.39 12.03
N ILE A 107 10.01 10.40 11.12
CA ILE A 107 10.07 9.41 10.02
C ILE A 107 10.29 7.98 10.53
N PRO A 108 11.20 7.71 11.50
CA PRO A 108 11.34 6.36 12.05
C PRO A 108 10.05 5.84 12.69
N GLU A 109 9.36 6.66 13.48
CA GLU A 109 8.08 6.30 14.09
C GLU A 109 7.01 6.00 13.02
N SER A 110 6.93 6.85 11.99
CA SER A 110 6.00 6.66 10.87
C SER A 110 6.24 5.32 10.15
N TYR A 111 7.50 4.90 10.04
CA TYR A 111 7.90 3.64 9.45
C TYR A 111 7.45 2.46 10.31
N GLU A 112 7.77 2.48 11.60
CA GLU A 112 7.32 1.44 12.51
C GLU A 112 5.80 1.29 12.55
N GLN A 113 5.07 2.41 12.65
CA GLN A 113 3.62 2.41 12.72
C GLN A 113 3.01 1.80 11.45
N SER A 114 3.50 2.21 10.28
CA SER A 114 3.04 1.68 8.98
C SER A 114 3.30 0.19 8.87
N ILE A 115 4.52 -0.26 9.21
CA ILE A 115 4.91 -1.67 9.13
C ILE A 115 4.07 -2.54 10.08
N LYS A 116 3.82 -2.08 11.31
CA LYS A 116 2.96 -2.78 12.27
C LYS A 116 1.52 -2.91 11.73
N SER A 117 0.99 -1.88 11.08
CA SER A 117 -0.37 -1.89 10.51
C SER A 117 -0.57 -2.87 9.35
N LEU A 118 0.50 -3.25 8.64
CA LEU A 118 0.42 -4.09 7.44
C LEU A 118 -0.16 -5.49 7.72
N ARG A 119 0.15 -6.08 8.89
CA ARG A 119 -0.39 -7.40 9.26
C ARG A 119 -1.90 -7.38 9.43
N GLU A 120 -2.42 -6.35 10.09
CA GLU A 120 -3.84 -6.19 10.34
C GLU A 120 -4.58 -5.84 9.05
N THR A 121 -4.02 -4.92 8.26
CA THR A 121 -4.54 -4.50 6.94
C THR A 121 -4.95 -5.68 6.05
N ARG A 122 -4.15 -6.75 6.03
CA ARG A 122 -4.40 -7.96 5.25
C ARG A 122 -5.77 -8.59 5.51
N LYS A 123 -6.29 -8.52 6.75
CA LYS A 123 -7.57 -9.12 7.14
C LYS A 123 -8.77 -8.38 6.56
N HIS A 124 -8.60 -7.09 6.24
CA HIS A 124 -9.69 -6.22 5.80
C HIS A 124 -9.68 -5.96 4.28
N ALA A 125 -8.61 -6.30 3.57
CA ALA A 125 -8.51 -6.05 2.13
C ALA A 125 -9.12 -7.17 1.27
N ASP A 126 -9.90 -6.82 0.24
CA ASP A 126 -10.25 -7.79 -0.81
C ASP A 126 -9.02 -8.10 -1.68
N ASP A 127 -8.20 -7.08 -1.96
CA ASP A 127 -6.96 -7.20 -2.73
C ASP A 127 -5.86 -6.29 -2.13
N LEU A 128 -4.88 -6.89 -1.48
CA LEU A 128 -3.70 -6.19 -0.94
C LEU A 128 -2.49 -6.44 -1.84
N LEU A 129 -1.95 -5.37 -2.41
CA LEU A 129 -0.70 -5.35 -3.14
C LEU A 129 0.40 -4.71 -2.28
N VAL A 130 1.50 -5.42 -2.10
CA VAL A 130 2.64 -4.93 -1.32
C VAL A 130 3.80 -4.65 -2.25
N TYR A 131 4.25 -3.39 -2.25
CA TYR A 131 5.34 -2.89 -3.07
C TYR A 131 6.56 -2.55 -2.21
N ASP A 132 7.71 -2.98 -2.72
CA ASP A 132 9.02 -2.56 -2.26
C ASP A 132 9.53 -1.47 -3.21
N ASN A 133 9.88 -0.32 -2.66
CA ASN A 133 10.42 0.81 -3.42
C ASN A 133 11.85 1.12 -2.96
N THR A 134 12.60 0.09 -2.57
CA THR A 134 14.01 0.16 -2.22
C THR A 134 14.87 0.38 -3.46
N PRO A 135 15.81 1.34 -3.46
CA PRO A 135 16.58 1.72 -4.64
C PRO A 135 17.67 0.69 -4.99
N HIS A 136 17.27 -0.48 -5.48
CA HIS A 136 18.09 -1.39 -6.27
C HIS A 136 17.31 -2.13 -7.37
N ALA A 137 16.02 -1.80 -7.57
CA ALA A 137 15.16 -2.45 -8.56
C ALA A 137 14.07 -1.52 -9.13
N LYS A 138 14.40 -0.71 -10.15
CA LYS A 138 13.44 -0.11 -11.12
C LYS A 138 12.08 0.38 -10.56
N GLY A 139 12.07 1.21 -9.50
CA GLY A 139 10.85 1.81 -8.97
C GLY A 139 10.00 0.87 -8.10
N HIS A 140 8.68 1.02 -8.11
CA HIS A 140 7.77 0.23 -7.28
C HIS A 140 7.72 -1.24 -7.73
N ARG A 141 8.39 -2.12 -6.99
CA ARG A 141 8.41 -3.57 -7.26
C ARG A 141 7.33 -4.29 -6.46
N LEU A 142 6.38 -4.94 -7.13
CA LEU A 142 5.39 -5.79 -6.47
C LEU A 142 6.10 -7.02 -5.86
N VAL A 143 6.08 -7.13 -4.54
CA VAL A 143 6.78 -8.19 -3.80
C VAL A 143 5.85 -9.23 -3.18
N ALA A 144 4.61 -8.84 -2.87
CA ALA A 144 3.57 -9.77 -2.46
C ALA A 144 2.18 -9.29 -2.90
N ARG A 145 1.25 -10.22 -3.08
CA ARG A 145 -0.17 -9.94 -3.27
C ARG A 145 -1.01 -10.92 -2.46
N PHE A 146 -2.00 -10.38 -1.76
CA PHE A 146 -3.00 -11.14 -1.03
C PHE A 146 -4.38 -10.87 -1.61
N ILE A 147 -5.20 -11.91 -1.76
CA ILE A 147 -6.59 -11.79 -2.19
C ILE A 147 -7.45 -12.43 -1.11
N ALA A 148 -8.43 -11.69 -0.59
CA ALA A 148 -9.26 -12.11 0.54
C ALA A 148 -8.43 -12.67 1.71
N GLY A 149 -7.32 -11.99 2.01
CA GLY A 149 -6.38 -12.41 3.06
C GLY A 149 -5.45 -13.57 2.69
N GLU A 150 -5.60 -14.24 1.55
CA GLU A 150 -4.74 -15.36 1.16
C GLU A 150 -3.56 -14.92 0.30
N LEU A 151 -2.36 -15.41 0.59
CA LEU A 151 -1.15 -15.10 -0.17
C LEU A 151 -1.17 -15.78 -1.54
N VAL A 152 -1.39 -14.99 -2.61
CA VAL A 152 -1.52 -15.52 -3.97
C VAL A 152 -0.28 -15.32 -4.84
N LYS A 153 0.55 -14.32 -4.55
CA LYS A 153 1.78 -14.03 -5.31
C LYS A 153 2.87 -13.54 -4.37
N VAL A 154 4.10 -13.99 -4.60
CA VAL A 154 5.28 -13.51 -3.90
C VAL A 154 6.48 -13.53 -4.84
N THR A 155 7.39 -12.57 -4.72
CA THR A 155 8.63 -12.56 -5.52
C THR A 155 9.63 -13.62 -5.01
N GLN A 156 10.57 -14.01 -5.87
CA GLN A 156 11.67 -14.92 -5.48
C GLN A 156 12.66 -14.24 -4.52
N SER A 157 13.00 -12.98 -4.77
CA SER A 157 13.90 -12.18 -3.93
C SER A 157 13.08 -11.29 -3.00
N LEU A 158 12.80 -11.81 -1.80
CA LEU A 158 12.01 -11.16 -0.77
C LEU A 158 12.82 -10.04 -0.08
N PRO A 159 12.25 -8.83 0.07
CA PRO A 159 12.83 -7.82 0.93
C PRO A 159 12.90 -8.30 2.38
N GLU A 160 13.96 -7.93 3.09
CA GLU A 160 14.14 -8.26 4.50
C GLU A 160 13.04 -7.64 5.36
N TRP A 161 12.68 -6.38 5.09
CA TRP A 161 11.61 -5.69 5.82
C TRP A 161 10.28 -6.45 5.75
N LEU A 162 9.96 -7.03 4.58
CA LEU A 162 8.73 -7.78 4.39
C LEU A 162 8.80 -9.16 5.06
N THR A 163 9.99 -9.76 5.07
CA THR A 163 10.26 -11.01 5.81
C THR A 163 10.10 -10.80 7.31
N GLY A 164 10.50 -9.66 7.85
CA GLY A 164 10.23 -9.29 9.25
C GLY A 164 8.73 -9.23 9.58
N VAL A 165 7.90 -8.88 8.59
CA VAL A 165 6.44 -8.81 8.76
C VAL A 165 5.78 -10.18 8.62
N PHE A 166 6.02 -10.96 7.58
CA PHE A 166 5.24 -12.20 7.36
C PHE A 166 6.06 -13.51 7.50
N GLY A 167 7.38 -13.42 7.65
CA GLY A 167 8.26 -14.52 8.02
C GLY A 167 8.12 -15.79 7.17
N ARG A 168 7.83 -16.91 7.86
CA ARG A 168 7.80 -18.27 7.28
C ARG A 168 6.74 -18.45 6.20
N GLU A 169 5.65 -17.70 6.26
CA GLU A 169 4.54 -17.80 5.29
C GLU A 169 4.99 -17.46 3.86
N LEU A 170 5.73 -16.35 3.72
CA LEU A 170 6.26 -15.92 2.43
C LEU A 170 7.27 -16.93 1.87
N THR A 171 8.14 -17.45 2.73
CA THR A 171 9.21 -18.38 2.34
C THR A 171 8.63 -19.67 1.76
N GLY A 172 7.60 -20.24 2.39
CA GLY A 172 6.94 -21.46 1.92
C GLY A 172 6.25 -21.28 0.57
N GLN A 173 5.58 -20.15 0.35
CA GLN A 173 4.92 -19.85 -0.93
C GLN A 173 5.93 -19.54 -2.04
N ALA A 174 7.01 -18.81 -1.75
CA ALA A 174 8.07 -18.52 -2.72
C ALA A 174 8.72 -19.81 -3.25
N GLN A 175 8.98 -20.78 -2.36
CA GLN A 175 9.51 -22.09 -2.74
C GLN A 175 8.54 -22.89 -3.61
N ARG A 176 7.23 -22.86 -3.31
CA ARG A 176 6.21 -23.53 -4.13
C ARG A 176 6.11 -22.91 -5.53
N GLN A 177 6.16 -21.58 -5.63
CA GLN A 177 6.13 -20.87 -6.91
C GLN A 177 7.39 -21.12 -7.75
N ALA A 178 8.58 -21.16 -7.12
CA ALA A 178 9.82 -21.50 -7.83
C ALA A 178 9.78 -22.92 -8.42
N LYS A 179 9.22 -23.89 -7.68
CA LYS A 179 9.07 -25.29 -8.15
C LYS A 179 8.07 -25.45 -9.30
N SER A 180 7.03 -24.61 -9.38
CA SER A 180 6.08 -24.65 -10.50
C SER A 180 6.63 -24.00 -11.77
N LEU A 181 7.50 -23.00 -11.63
CA LEU A 181 8.17 -22.30 -12.73
C LEU A 181 9.29 -23.15 -13.37
N GLY A 182 10.02 -23.95 -12.59
CA GLY A 182 11.09 -24.84 -13.08
C GLY A 182 10.62 -26.18 -13.69
N ARG A 183 9.31 -26.38 -13.82
CA ARG A 183 8.69 -27.59 -14.43
C ARG A 183 8.17 -27.35 -15.86
N ARG A 184 8.57 -26.23 -16.49
CA ARG A 184 8.22 -25.86 -17.86
C ARG A 184 9.45 -25.83 -18.75
#